data_AF-A0A6C8H243-F1
#
_entry.id   AF-A0A6C8H243-F1
#
_cell.length_a   1.000
_cell.length_b   1.000
_cell.length_c   1.000
_cell.angle_alpha   90.00
_cell.angle_beta   90.00
_cell.angle_gamma   90.00
#
_symmetry.space_group_name_H-M   'P 1'
#
loop_
_entity.id
_entity.type
_entity.pdbx_description
1 polymer ?
#
loop_
_entity_poly.entity_id
_entity_poly.type
_entity_poly.pdbx_seq_one_letter_code
_entity_poly.pdbx_strand_id
1 'polypeptide(L)' 'MMSSHDLNHTLRHAHKAWLLKRGKLIACGRREEVLTPSYLAQAYGLRFRRLDVEGHPMLISAT' A
#
# COMPACT_ATOMS: atom_id res chain seq x y z
N MET A 1 -16.86 -0.77 -2.13
CA MET A 1 -15.66 -1.43 -1.55
C MET A 1 -15.09 -2.34 -2.62
N MET A 2 -13.79 -2.28 -2.90
CA MET A 2 -13.14 -3.04 -3.99
C MET A 2 -11.85 -3.65 -3.46
N SER A 3 -11.51 -4.87 -3.91
CA SER A 3 -10.16 -5.43 -3.71
C SER A 3 -9.29 -4.99 -4.88
N SER A 4 -8.21 -4.26 -4.60
CA SER A 4 -7.27 -3.84 -5.63
C SER A 4 -6.07 -4.79 -5.66
N HIS A 5 -5.66 -5.15 -6.88
CA HIS A 5 -4.45 -5.92 -7.12
C HIS A 5 -3.22 -5.02 -7.35
N ASP A 6 -3.44 -3.71 -7.55
CA ASP A 6 -2.38 -2.74 -7.81
C ASP A 6 -2.27 -1.70 -6.69
N LEU A 7 -1.08 -1.64 -6.08
CA LEU A 7 -0.79 -0.74 -4.96
C LEU A 7 -0.78 0.73 -5.40
N ASN A 8 -0.28 1.04 -6.60
CA ASN A 8 -0.15 2.40 -7.10
C ASN A 8 -1.51 2.97 -7.51
N HIS A 9 -2.38 2.16 -8.10
CA HIS A 9 -3.77 2.51 -8.38
C HIS A 9 -4.52 2.82 -7.08
N THR A 10 -4.36 1.98 -6.06
CA THR A 10 -4.96 2.22 -4.73
C THR A 10 -4.42 3.51 -4.11
N LEU A 11 -3.11 3.73 -4.20
CA LEU A 11 -2.44 4.92 -3.67
C LEU A 11 -2.89 6.21 -4.38
N ARG A 12 -3.30 6.13 -5.66
CA ARG A 12 -3.75 7.28 -6.46
C ARG A 12 -5.24 7.58 -6.32
N HIS A 13 -6.10 6.58 -6.18
CA HIS A 13 -7.55 6.78 -6.30
C HIS A 13 -8.36 6.40 -5.06
N ALA A 14 -7.86 5.52 -4.19
CA ALA A 14 -8.57 5.20 -2.96
C ALA A 14 -8.49 6.38 -1.98
N HIS A 15 -9.52 6.61 -1.18
CA HIS A 15 -9.46 7.57 -0.06
C HIS A 15 -8.99 6.86 1.22
N LYS A 16 -9.47 5.63 1.40
CA LYS A 16 -9.15 4.76 2.53
C LYS A 16 -8.75 3.39 2.02
N ALA A 17 -7.92 2.70 2.78
CA ALA A 17 -7.48 1.34 2.49
C ALA A 17 -7.60 0.45 3.72
N TRP A 18 -7.89 -0.82 3.50
CA TRP A 18 -7.74 -1.88 4.48
C TRP A 18 -6.64 -2.80 3.98
N LEU A 19 -5.65 -3.06 4.83
CA LEU A 19 -4.59 -4.00 4.53
C LEU A 19 -4.81 -5.26 5.35
N LEU A 20 -4.92 -6.39 4.66
CA LEU A 20 -5.15 -7.69 5.28
C LEU A 20 -3.97 -8.62 5.02
N LYS A 21 -3.67 -9.47 6.00
CA LYS A 21 -2.73 -10.58 5.87
C LYS A 21 -3.34 -11.84 6.48
N ARG A 22 -3.45 -12.90 5.69
CA ARG A 22 -4.00 -14.20 6.13
C ARG A 22 -5.35 -14.07 6.86
N GLY A 23 -6.27 -13.28 6.28
CA GLY A 23 -7.60 -13.04 6.83
C GLY A 23 -7.66 -12.08 8.03
N LYS A 24 -6.53 -11.52 8.48
CA LYS A 24 -6.49 -10.54 9.59
C LYS A 24 -6.24 -9.14 9.05
N LEU A 25 -6.98 -8.16 9.57
CA LEU A 25 -6.72 -6.74 9.32
C LEU A 25 -5.44 -6.32 10.06
N ILE A 26 -4.47 -5.77 9.33
CA ILE A 26 -3.19 -5.31 9.90
C ILE A 26 -3.04 -3.79 9.88
N ALA A 27 -3.79 -3.09 9.02
CA ALA A 27 -3.90 -1.62 9.03
C ALA A 27 -5.21 -1.17 8.36
N CYS A 28 -5.82 -0.09 8.85
CA CYS A 28 -6.94 0.59 8.22
C CYS A 28 -6.86 2.10 8.45
N GLY A 29 -7.28 2.89 7.48
CA GLY A 29 -7.15 4.35 7.56
C GLY A 29 -7.06 5.00 6.19
N ARG A 30 -6.47 6.21 6.14
CA ARG A 30 -6.18 6.86 4.86
C ARG A 30 -5.13 6.04 4.11
N ARG A 31 -5.21 6.07 2.79
CA ARG A 31 -4.27 5.33 1.92
C ARG A 31 -2.80 5.58 2.26
N GLU A 32 -2.45 6.80 2.63
CA GLU A 32 -1.08 7.24 2.91
C GLU A 32 -0.54 6.65 4.21
N GLU A 33 -1.42 6.42 5.18
CA GLU A 33 -1.11 5.84 6.49
C GLU A 33 -1.05 4.31 6.42
N VAL A 34 -1.81 3.71 5.50
CA VAL A 34 -1.94 2.25 5.34
C VAL A 34 -0.93 1.69 4.34
N LEU A 35 -0.76 2.34 3.18
CA LEU A 35 0.14 1.89 2.11
C LEU A 35 1.56 2.40 2.33
N THR A 36 2.12 2.09 3.50
CA THR A 36 3.50 2.40 3.86
C THR A 36 4.41 1.21 3.58
N PRO A 37 5.71 1.43 3.29
CA PRO A 37 6.65 0.35 3.10
C PRO A 37 6.67 -0.68 4.23
N SER A 38 6.54 -0.23 5.47
CA SER A 38 6.58 -1.10 6.65
C SER A 38 5.36 -2.04 6.72
N TYR A 39 4.16 -1.51 6.48
CA TYR A 39 2.94 -2.34 6.44
C TYR A 39 2.92 -3.28 5.24
N LEU A 40 3.41 -2.84 4.08
CA LEU A 40 3.50 -3.67 2.89
C LEU A 40 4.54 -4.77 3.04
N ALA A 41 5.67 -4.51 3.70
CA ALA A 41 6.64 -5.55 4.05
C ALA A 41 6.04 -6.58 5.00
N GLN A 42 5.24 -6.14 5.97
CA GLN A 42 4.51 -7.06 6.83
C GLN A 42 3.50 -7.90 6.02
N ALA A 43 2.73 -7.30 5.12
CA ALA A 43 1.69 -7.98 4.33
C ALA A 43 2.26 -9.00 3.35
N TYR A 44 3.23 -8.57 2.52
CA TYR A 44 3.75 -9.30 1.37
C TYR A 44 5.08 -10.01 1.62
N GLY A 45 5.80 -9.69 2.70
CA GLY A 45 7.12 -10.26 2.99
C GLY A 45 8.24 -9.74 2.08
N LEU A 46 8.02 -8.61 1.40
CA LEU A 46 8.96 -7.97 0.48
C LEU A 46 9.32 -6.58 0.97
N ARG A 47 10.53 -6.09 0.67
CA ARG A 47 10.85 -4.68 0.94
C ARG A 47 10.19 -3.81 -0.13
N PHE A 48 9.73 -2.64 0.29
CA PHE A 48 9.19 -1.62 -0.61
C PHE A 48 9.93 -0.31 -0.44
N ARG A 49 9.96 0.48 -1.50
CA ARG A 49 10.38 1.89 -1.45
C ARG A 49 9.25 2.75 -1.97
N ARG A 50 9.05 3.90 -1.32
CA ARG A 50 8.17 4.95 -1.80
C ARG A 50 9.01 6.00 -2.52
N LEU A 51 8.58 6.36 -3.71
CA LEU A 51 9.19 7.39 -4.55
C LEU A 51 8.14 8.43 -4.87
N ASP A 52 8.56 9.66 -5.10
CA ASP A 52 7.74 10.67 -5.76
C ASP A 52 8.24 10.81 -7.19
N VAL A 53 7.34 10.59 -8.16
CA VAL A 53 7.64 10.70 -9.60
C VAL A 53 6.65 11.68 -10.17
N GLU A 54 7.12 12.86 -10.58
CA GLU A 54 6.29 13.92 -11.15
C GLU A 54 5.12 14.33 -10.23
N GLY A 55 5.33 14.38 -8.91
CA GLY A 55 4.29 14.71 -7.93
C GLY A 55 3.33 13.56 -7.62
N HIS A 56 3.60 12.37 -8.16
CA HIS A 56 2.82 11.17 -7.90
C HIS A 56 3.59 10.20 -6.99
N PRO A 57 3.03 9.84 -5.83
CA PRO A 57 3.64 8.83 -5.00
C PRO A 57 3.53 7.47 -5.69
N MET A 58 4.64 6.74 -5.74
CA MET A 58 4.74 5.40 -6.28
C MET A 58 5.39 4.46 -5.26
N LEU A 59 4.91 3.23 -5.22
CA LEU A 59 5.49 2.12 -4.47
C LEU A 59 6.12 1.14 -5.45
N ILE A 60 7.39 0.83 -5.20
CA ILE A 60 8.15 -0.16 -5.95
C ILE A 60 8.67 -1.23 -4.99
N SER A 61 8.71 -2.48 -5.46
CA SER A 61 9.40 -3.55 -4.74
C SER A 61 10.90 -3.26 -4.77
N ALA A 62 11.55 -3.37 -3.62
CA ALA A 62 13.00 -3.29 -3.50
C ALA A 62 13.53 -4.70 -3.28
N THR A 63 14.25 -5.22 -4.28
CA THR A 63 14.94 -6.52 -4.18
C THR A 63 16.03 -6.48 -3.12
#